data_AF-A0A5E4D9L4-F1
#
_entry.id   AF-A0A5E4D9L4-F1
#
_cell.length_a   1.000
_cell.length_b   1.000
_cell.length_c   1.000
_cell.angle_alpha   90.00
_cell.angle_beta   90.00
_cell.angle_gamma   90.00
#
_symmetry.space_group_name_H-M   'P 1'
#
loop_
_entity.id
_entity.type
_entity.pdbx_description
1 polymer ?
#
loop_
_entity_poly.entity_id
_entity_poly.type
_entity_poly.pdbx_seq_one_letter_code
_entity_poly.pdbx_strand_id
1 'polypeptide(L)'
;PLDFETKKAYTFKVEASNLHLDHRFHSAGPFKDTATVKISVLDVDEPPVFSKPLYTMEVYEDTPVGTIIGAVTAQDLDVGSSAV
;
A
#
# COMPACT_ATOMS: atom_id res chain seq x y z
N PRO A 1 3.90 5.66 7.47
CA PRO A 1 4.43 5.65 6.09
C PRO A 1 3.27 5.33 5.14
N LEU A 2 3.33 5.78 3.87
CA LEU A 2 2.36 5.39 2.84
C LEU A 2 2.89 4.14 2.13
N ASP A 3 1.98 3.23 1.77
CA ASP A 3 2.25 1.93 1.15
C ASP A 3 1.06 1.64 0.24
N PHE A 4 1.31 1.56 -1.07
CA PHE A 4 0.27 1.45 -2.09
C PHE A 4 -0.30 0.04 -2.16
N GLU A 5 0.54 -0.97 -1.94
CA GLU A 5 0.28 -2.41 -1.96
C GLU A 5 -0.71 -2.76 -0.85
N THR A 6 -0.52 -2.15 0.33
CA THR A 6 -1.41 -2.32 1.47
C THR A 6 -2.66 -1.44 1.38
N LYS A 7 -2.52 -0.16 0.99
CA LYS A 7 -3.65 0.78 1.02
C LYS A 7 -3.57 1.90 -0.01
N LYS A 8 -4.42 1.78 -1.03
CA LYS A 8 -4.50 2.67 -2.20
C LYS A 8 -5.20 4.01 -1.96
N ALA A 9 -6.03 4.11 -0.92
CA ALA A 9 -6.78 5.34 -0.67
C ALA A 9 -7.21 5.51 0.80
N TYR A 10 -7.40 6.76 1.19
CA TYR A 10 -7.95 7.16 2.49
C TYR A 10 -9.14 8.09 2.28
N THR A 11 -10.15 7.95 3.13
CA THR A 11 -11.29 8.87 3.17
C THR A 11 -11.45 9.38 4.59
N PHE A 12 -11.44 10.70 4.74
CA PHE A 12 -11.60 11.39 6.01
C PHE A 12 -12.85 12.24 5.99
N LYS A 13 -13.57 12.26 7.11
CA LYS A 13 -14.60 13.27 7.36
C LYS A 13 -13.99 14.32 8.27
N VAL A 14 -13.86 15.54 7.77
CA VAL A 14 -13.37 16.69 8.55
C VAL A 14 -14.56 17.52 9.02
N GLU A 15 -14.48 18.06 10.24
CA GLU A 15 -15.46 18.99 10.79
C GLU A 15 -14.78 20.35 11.02
N ALA A 16 -15.37 21.40 10.45
CA ALA A 16 -15.04 22.77 10.79
C ALA A 16 -16.03 23.24 11.86
N SER A 17 -15.55 23.92 12.90
CA SER A 17 -16.39 24.50 13.95
C SER A 17 -15.97 25.93 14.23
N ASN A 18 -16.93 26.84 14.37
CA ASN A 18 -16.63 28.21 14.79
C ASN A 18 -16.43 28.25 16.31
N LEU A 19 -15.23 28.59 16.76
CA LEU A 19 -14.87 28.68 18.19
C LEU A 19 -15.28 30.00 18.84
N HIS A 20 -15.57 31.03 18.05
CA HIS A 20 -15.94 32.37 18.54
C HIS A 20 -17.37 32.68 18.10
N LEU A 21 -18.33 32.15 18.86
CA LEU A 21 -19.74 32.42 18.66
C LEU A 21 -20.08 33.80 19.24
N ASP A 22 -20.66 34.66 18.41
CA ASP A 22 -21.27 35.89 18.89
C ASP A 22 -22.61 35.53 19.53
N HIS A 23 -22.81 35.95 20.79
CA HIS A 23 -24.04 35.74 21.58
C HIS A 23 -25.32 36.10 20.82
N ARG A 24 -25.25 37.04 19.86
CA ARG A 24 -26.40 37.43 19.01
C ARG A 24 -26.91 36.31 18.11
N PHE A 25 -26.11 35.29 17.83
CA PHE A 25 -26.44 34.20 16.91
C PHE A 25 -26.49 32.82 17.58
N HIS A 26 -26.37 32.71 18.91
CA HIS A 26 -26.35 31.42 19.62
C HIS A 26 -27.51 30.46 19.29
N SER A 27 -28.67 30.99 18.87
CA SER A 27 -29.86 30.23 18.46
C SER A 27 -29.89 29.85 16.97
N ALA A 28 -28.92 30.28 16.16
CA ALA A 28 -29.00 30.25 14.69
C ALA A 28 -28.38 29.02 14.01
N GLY A 29 -27.78 28.08 14.75
CA GLY A 29 -27.38 26.81 14.15
C GLY A 29 -26.27 26.08 14.88
N PRO A 30 -25.81 24.94 14.31
CA PRO A 30 -24.77 24.11 14.90
C PRO A 30 -23.36 24.71 14.77
N PHE A 31 -23.18 25.84 14.06
CA PHE A 31 -21.89 26.50 13.78
C PHE A 31 -20.75 25.56 13.40
N LYS A 32 -21.14 24.46 12.75
CA LYS A 32 -20.32 23.34 12.39
C LYS A 32 -20.73 22.88 11.02
N ASP A 33 -19.74 22.52 10.22
CA ASP A 33 -19.95 21.91 8.92
C ASP A 33 -18.94 20.79 8.71
N THR A 34 -19.28 19.83 7.85
CA THR A 34 -18.43 18.67 7.60
C THR A 34 -18.13 18.49 6.13
N ALA A 35 -16.88 18.20 5.80
CA ALA A 35 -16.45 17.89 4.44
C ALA A 35 -15.83 16.49 4.38
N THR A 36 -15.91 15.85 3.20
CA THR A 36 -15.25 14.56 2.95
C THR A 36 -14.00 14.79 2.11
N VAL A 37 -12.85 14.37 2.61
CA VAL A 37 -11.56 14.43 1.92
C VAL A 37 -11.19 13.03 1.46
N LYS A 38 -10.95 12.87 0.16
CA LYS A 38 -10.45 11.62 -0.44
C LYS A 38 -9.00 11.81 -0.84
N ILE A 39 -8.14 10.91 -0.38
CA ILE A 39 -6.71 10.90 -0.70
C ILE A 39 -6.41 9.60 -1.45
N SER A 40 -5.81 9.72 -2.63
CA SER A 40 -5.26 8.59 -3.39
C SER A 40 -3.77 8.45 -3.09
N VAL A 41 -3.34 7.24 -2.77
CA VAL A 41 -1.93 6.88 -2.75
C VAL A 41 -1.53 6.54 -4.19
N LEU A 42 -0.40 7.08 -4.62
CA LEU A 42 0.16 6.80 -5.94
C LEU A 42 1.18 5.68 -5.82
N ASP A 43 1.16 4.80 -6.81
CA ASP A 43 2.07 3.66 -6.93
C ASP A 43 3.48 4.12 -7.33
N VAL A 44 4.52 3.40 -6.87
CA VAL A 44 5.93 3.67 -7.19
C VAL A 44 6.62 2.32 -7.38
N ASP A 45 7.47 2.24 -8.41
CA ASP A 45 8.22 1.04 -8.78
C ASP A 45 9.03 0.45 -7.61
N GLU A 46 8.78 -0.82 -7.28
CA GLU A 46 9.46 -1.60 -6.25
C GLU A 46 10.23 -2.80 -6.86
N PRO A 47 11.41 -3.16 -6.34
CA PRO A 47 12.14 -4.29 -6.88
C PRO A 47 11.44 -5.62 -6.54
N PRO A 48 11.50 -6.64 -7.42
CA PRO A 48 10.93 -7.95 -7.13
C PRO A 48 11.57 -8.59 -5.90
N VAL A 49 10.74 -9.15 -5.02
CA VAL A 49 11.16 -9.77 -3.77
C VAL A 49 11.06 -11.30 -3.89
N PHE A 50 12.14 -11.99 -3.53
CA PHE A 50 12.13 -13.45 -3.47
C PHE A 50 11.15 -13.98 -2.43
N SER A 51 10.46 -15.08 -2.75
CA SER A 51 9.49 -15.67 -1.82
C SER A 51 10.12 -16.23 -0.54
N LYS A 52 11.43 -16.52 -0.54
CA LYS A 52 12.19 -16.98 0.63
C LYS A 52 13.50 -16.20 0.74
N PRO A 53 13.99 -15.93 1.97
CA PRO A 53 15.28 -15.29 2.18
C PRO A 53 16.47 -16.21 1.87
N LEU A 54 16.28 -17.54 1.89
CA LEU A 54 17.29 -18.54 1.56
C LEU A 54 16.63 -19.75 0.88
N TYR A 55 17.30 -20.27 -0.14
CA TYR A 55 16.93 -21.51 -0.82
C TYR A 55 18.07 -22.52 -0.68
N THR A 56 17.81 -23.61 0.02
CA THR A 56 18.73 -24.75 0.08
C THR A 56 18.24 -25.81 -0.90
N MET A 57 19.15 -26.31 -1.73
CA MET A 57 18.88 -27.38 -2.68
C MET A 57 20.00 -28.42 -2.57
N GLU A 58 19.65 -29.70 -2.69
CA GLU A 58 20.56 -30.82 -2.55
C GLU A 58 20.52 -31.67 -3.81
N VAL A 59 21.67 -32.21 -4.22
CA VAL A 59 21.83 -32.99 -5.45
C VAL A 59 22.86 -34.09 -5.22
N TYR A 60 22.67 -35.24 -5.86
CA TYR A 60 23.61 -36.37 -5.79
C TYR A 60 24.81 -36.15 -6.70
N GLU A 61 25.96 -36.71 -6.35
CA GLU A 61 27.21 -36.56 -7.11
C GLU A 61 27.16 -37.16 -8.53
N ASP A 62 26.34 -38.18 -8.72
CA ASP A 62 26.15 -38.90 -9.99
C ASP A 62 25.04 -38.29 -10.86
N THR A 63 24.54 -37.11 -10.49
CA THR A 63 23.46 -36.44 -11.21
C THR A 63 23.90 -36.05 -12.63
N PRO A 64 23.14 -36.46 -13.68
CA PRO A 64 23.46 -36.13 -15.06
C PRO A 64 23.48 -34.63 -15.37
N VAL A 65 24.26 -34.26 -16.39
CA VAL A 65 24.30 -32.87 -16.88
C VAL A 65 22.93 -32.46 -17.45
N GLY A 66 22.46 -31.29 -17.02
CA GLY A 66 21.18 -30.72 -17.46
C GLY A 66 20.01 -30.98 -16.52
N THR A 67 20.21 -31.68 -15.39
CA THR A 67 19.17 -31.83 -14.36
C THR A 67 18.86 -30.51 -13.68
N ILE A 68 17.57 -30.16 -13.62
CA ILE A 68 17.08 -29.00 -12.86
C ILE A 68 17.02 -29.39 -11.38
N ILE A 69 17.80 -28.69 -10.55
CA ILE A 69 17.95 -28.97 -9.11
C ILE A 69 16.88 -28.23 -8.29
N GLY A 70 16.37 -27.13 -8.82
CA GLY A 70 15.25 -26.41 -8.23
C GLY A 70 14.93 -25.14 -9.02
N ALA A 71 13.88 -24.46 -8.56
CA ALA A 71 13.44 -23.19 -9.10
C ALA A 71 13.25 -22.20 -7.94
N VAL A 72 13.55 -20.94 -8.21
CA VAL A 72 13.27 -19.82 -7.30
C VAL A 72 12.25 -18.90 -7.92
N THR A 73 11.51 -18.20 -7.09
CA THR A 73 10.47 -17.26 -7.52
C THR A 73 10.67 -15.95 -6.79
N ALA A 74 10.64 -14.86 -7.55
CA ALA A 74 10.53 -13.50 -7.03
C ALA A 74 9.26 -12.87 -7.60
N GLN A 75 8.64 -12.00 -6.82
CA GLN A 75 7.41 -11.32 -7.18
C GLN A 75 7.54 -9.84 -6.91
N ASP A 76 7.06 -9.07 -7.85
CA ASP A 76 6.85 -7.63 -7.77
C ASP A 76 5.32 -7.40 -7.72
N LEU A 77 4.88 -6.53 -6.81
CA LEU A 77 3.47 -6.28 -6.51
C LEU A 77 2.93 -4.99 -7.15
N ASP A 78 3.76 -4.28 -7.90
CA ASP A 78 3.41 -3.02 -8.57
C ASP A 78 2.21 -3.16 -9.51
N VAL A 79 1.38 -2.12 -9.61
CA VAL A 79 0.24 -2.04 -10.56
C VAL A 79 0.75 -1.64 -11.94
N GLY A 80 1.50 -2.55 -12.53
CA GLY A 80 2.10 -2.38 -13.84
C GLY A 80 3.17 -3.42 -14.04
N SER A 81 2.76 -4.65 -14.38
CA SER A 81 3.69 -5.76 -14.60
C SER A 81 4.78 -5.37 -15.60
N SER A 82 5.96 -5.02 -15.10
CA SER A 82 7.20 -5.15 -15.84
C SER A 82 7.80 -6.48 -15.42
N ALA A 83 7.11 -7.57 -15.78
CA ALA A 83 7.72 -8.88 -15.77
C ALA A 83 8.89 -8.85 -16.76
N VAL A 84 10.11 -8.67 -16.26
CA VAL A 84 11.35 -8.87 -17.02
C VAL A 84 11.64 -10.36 -17.13
#